data_AF-A0AAP0X5U4-F1
#
_entry.id   AF-A0AAP0X5U4-F1
#
_cell.length_a   1.000
_cell.length_b   1.000
_cell.length_c   1.000
_cell.angle_alpha   90.00
_cell.angle_beta   90.00
_cell.angle_gamma   90.00
#
_symmetry.space_group_name_H-M   'P 1'
#
loop_
_entity.id
_entity.type
_entity.pdbx_description
1 polymer ?
#
loop_
_entity_poly.entity_id
_entity_poly.type
_entity_poly.pdbx_seq_one_letter_code
_entity_poly.pdbx_strand_id
1 'polypeptide(L)'
;MFAGFISSAVVTLDSIQIFKTHEWLKAKPTVYFRCKGENKTVLPDVKETHVVYSFKSEESWQPLTELSEKCKRCGFYEEDVITSDDVFDEWEFCPSDFTSADGKYIRSKDNEFNATFLCPQCVPLETASNHASGSQNGGKGMHIFLVIMISALVSTVSILGIVAAYKYWQKKKREQDQARFLKLFEDGDEIEDELGLGNII
;
A
#
# COMPACT_ATOMS: atom_id res chain seq x y z
N MET A 1 11.61 -46.35 16.98
CA MET A 1 11.98 -45.04 17.55
C MET A 1 12.38 -44.13 16.41
N PHE A 2 11.50 -43.22 15.98
CA PHE A 2 11.92 -42.15 15.07
C PHE A 2 12.47 -41.02 15.95
N ALA A 3 13.76 -40.74 15.81
CA ALA A 3 14.39 -39.60 16.46
C ALA A 3 13.79 -38.32 15.88
N GLY A 4 13.17 -37.50 16.74
CA GLY A 4 12.54 -36.24 16.35
C GLY A 4 13.60 -35.25 15.90
N PHE A 5 13.53 -34.82 14.64
CA PHE A 5 14.25 -33.65 14.18
C PHE A 5 13.45 -32.42 14.59
N ILE A 6 13.85 -31.78 15.69
CA ILE A 6 13.43 -30.40 15.95
C ILE A 6 14.21 -29.55 14.94
N SER A 7 13.61 -29.27 13.78
CA SER A 7 14.19 -28.35 12.81
C SER A 7 13.93 -26.93 13.31
N SER A 8 14.93 -26.30 13.95
CA SER A 8 14.89 -24.85 14.14
C SER A 8 15.24 -24.16 12.82
N ALA A 9 14.49 -23.13 12.48
CA ALA A 9 14.61 -22.36 11.24
C ALA A 9 15.06 -20.94 11.56
N VAL A 10 16.18 -20.54 10.95
CA VAL A 10 16.78 -19.22 11.18
C VAL A 10 16.00 -18.15 10.44
N VAL A 11 15.66 -17.06 11.14
CA VAL A 11 14.94 -15.92 10.58
C VAL A 11 15.85 -14.69 10.52
N THR A 12 15.87 -14.06 9.36
CA THR A 12 16.63 -12.84 9.07
C THR A 12 15.69 -11.70 8.70
N LEU A 13 16.15 -10.46 8.86
CA LEU A 13 15.47 -9.26 8.38
C LEU A 13 15.94 -8.97 6.95
N ASP A 14 15.02 -8.93 6.00
CA ASP A 14 15.29 -8.62 4.58
C ASP A 14 15.16 -7.11 4.32
N SER A 15 14.14 -6.48 4.89
CA SER A 15 13.98 -5.03 4.83
C SER A 15 13.14 -4.46 5.97
N ILE A 16 13.30 -3.18 6.24
CA ILE A 16 12.46 -2.43 7.19
C ILE A 16 12.36 -0.96 6.77
N GLN A 17 11.19 -0.38 6.98
CA GLN A 17 10.91 1.04 6.89
C GLN A 17 10.11 1.47 8.12
N ILE A 18 10.61 2.47 8.84
CA ILE A 18 9.91 3.09 9.97
C ILE A 18 9.21 4.35 9.46
N PHE A 19 7.92 4.53 9.75
CA PHE A 19 7.15 5.69 9.33
C PHE A 19 7.04 6.75 10.42
N LYS A 20 7.00 6.31 11.68
CA LYS A 20 6.84 7.18 12.84
C LYS A 20 7.78 6.69 13.93
N THR A 21 8.30 7.62 14.73
CA THR A 21 9.04 7.35 15.96
C THR A 21 8.25 7.94 17.12
N HIS A 22 8.41 7.37 18.30
CA HIS A 22 7.75 7.77 19.53
C HIS A 22 8.66 8.66 20.40
N GLU A 23 9.97 8.64 20.15
CA GLU A 23 10.96 9.55 20.72
C GLU A 23 10.72 11.03 20.32
N TRP A 24 10.41 11.89 21.31
CA TRP A 24 10.34 13.35 21.11
C TRP A 24 11.72 14.03 21.28
N LEU A 25 12.61 13.46 22.09
CA LEU A 25 13.84 14.14 22.53
C LEU A 25 15.11 13.71 21.79
N LYS A 26 15.22 12.47 21.30
CA LYS A 26 16.36 12.06 20.47
C LYS A 26 16.20 12.55 19.03
N ALA A 27 17.33 12.98 18.46
CA ALA A 27 17.41 13.28 17.03
C ALA A 27 17.36 12.02 16.14
N LYS A 28 17.57 10.82 16.71
CA LYS A 28 17.58 9.55 15.99
C LYS A 28 16.97 8.41 16.83
N PRO A 29 16.06 7.61 16.25
CA PRO A 29 15.47 6.47 16.93
C PRO A 29 16.51 5.38 17.18
N THR A 30 16.35 4.61 18.26
CA THR A 30 17.11 3.37 18.48
C THR A 30 16.13 2.21 18.44
N VAL A 31 16.00 1.62 17.26
CA VAL A 31 15.05 0.53 17.01
C VAL A 31 15.70 -0.81 17.32
N TYR A 32 14.96 -1.69 18.00
CA TYR A 32 15.40 -3.07 18.21
C TYR A 32 14.26 -4.06 17.99
N PHE A 33 14.64 -5.28 17.62
CA PHE A 33 13.76 -6.44 17.55
C PHE A 33 13.98 -7.33 18.78
N ARG A 34 12.91 -7.91 19.32
CA ARG A 34 13.04 -8.87 20.43
C ARG A 34 11.92 -9.89 20.42
N CYS A 35 12.28 -11.14 20.69
CA CYS A 35 11.33 -12.19 21.08
C CYS A 35 11.35 -12.42 22.59
N LYS A 36 10.19 -12.78 23.17
CA LYS A 36 10.06 -13.06 24.60
C LYS A 36 10.97 -14.22 25.01
N GLY A 37 11.85 -13.97 25.98
CA GLY A 37 12.84 -14.94 26.45
C GLY A 37 14.18 -14.89 25.72
N GLU A 38 14.33 -13.99 24.73
CA GLU A 38 15.58 -13.77 24.00
C GLU A 38 16.18 -12.39 24.30
N ASN A 39 17.46 -12.27 23.95
CA ASN A 39 18.15 -10.99 23.94
C ASN A 39 17.55 -10.09 22.86
N LYS A 40 17.62 -8.78 23.07
CA LYS A 40 17.25 -7.81 22.04
C LYS A 40 18.34 -7.71 20.98
N THR A 41 17.91 -7.52 19.74
CA THR A 41 18.77 -7.26 18.59
C THR A 41 18.56 -5.82 18.16
N VAL A 42 19.55 -4.96 18.41
CA VAL A 42 19.51 -3.55 17.99
C VAL A 42 19.75 -3.49 16.48
N LEU A 43 19.02 -2.61 15.78
CA LEU A 43 19.16 -2.38 14.34
C LEU A 43 19.98 -1.09 14.13
N PRO A 44 21.32 -1.16 14.12
CA PRO A 44 22.17 0.03 14.15
C PRO A 44 22.06 0.90 12.90
N ASP A 45 21.59 0.33 11.78
CA ASP A 45 21.51 1.02 10.49
C ASP A 45 20.20 1.79 10.31
N VAL A 46 19.16 1.47 11.09
CA VAL A 46 17.84 2.09 11.00
C VAL A 46 17.82 3.38 11.82
N LYS A 47 18.03 4.52 11.16
CA LYS A 47 18.23 5.82 11.84
C LYS A 47 17.28 6.93 11.40
N GLU A 48 16.53 6.72 10.32
CA GLU A 48 15.71 7.75 9.70
C GLU A 48 14.34 7.18 9.34
N THR A 49 13.30 7.99 9.53
CA THR A 49 11.94 7.64 9.12
C THR A 49 11.78 7.78 7.61
N HIS A 50 10.80 7.07 7.06
CA HIS A 50 10.46 7.03 5.64
C HIS A 50 11.57 6.51 4.71
N VAL A 51 12.68 6.02 5.23
CA VAL A 51 13.75 5.36 4.47
C VAL A 51 13.57 3.85 4.51
N VAL A 52 13.64 3.20 3.35
CA VAL A 52 13.65 1.73 3.25
C VAL A 52 15.09 1.25 3.39
N TYR A 53 15.35 0.46 4.43
CA TYR A 53 16.61 -0.24 4.64
C TYR A 53 16.46 -1.68 4.13
N SER A 54 17.44 -2.17 3.37
CA SER A 54 17.47 -3.54 2.86
C SER A 54 18.78 -4.20 3.26
N PHE A 55 18.70 -5.46 3.67
CA PHE A 55 19.78 -6.23 4.26
C PHE A 55 20.06 -7.48 3.45
N LYS A 56 21.28 -8.03 3.59
CA LYS A 56 21.72 -9.21 2.85
C LYS A 56 21.89 -10.46 3.71
N SER A 57 21.41 -10.41 4.96
CA SER A 57 21.62 -11.48 5.96
C SER A 57 23.10 -11.70 6.31
N GLU A 58 23.97 -10.72 6.01
CA GLU A 58 25.42 -10.74 6.28
C GLU A 58 25.79 -9.78 7.43
N GLU A 59 24.80 -9.07 7.97
CA GLU A 59 25.02 -8.09 9.03
C GLU A 59 25.36 -8.78 10.35
N SER A 60 26.34 -8.23 11.08
CA SER A 60 26.85 -8.83 12.33
C SER A 60 25.82 -9.04 13.45
N TRP A 61 24.67 -8.35 13.37
CA TRP A 61 23.59 -8.42 14.33
C TRP A 61 22.47 -9.41 13.91
N GLN A 62 22.58 -10.02 12.73
CA GLN A 62 21.70 -11.11 12.30
C GLN A 62 22.22 -12.47 12.79
N PRO A 63 21.36 -13.49 12.97
CA PRO A 63 19.92 -13.50 12.71
C PRO A 63 19.09 -12.78 13.78
N LEU A 64 17.81 -12.52 13.47
CA LEU A 64 16.89 -11.92 14.44
C LEU A 64 16.41 -12.91 15.50
N THR A 65 16.10 -14.14 15.10
CA THR A 65 15.64 -15.22 15.98
C THR A 65 15.69 -16.56 15.23
N GLU A 66 15.41 -17.64 15.95
CA GLU A 66 15.21 -18.99 15.39
C GLU A 66 13.78 -19.45 15.70
N LEU A 67 13.00 -19.85 14.71
CA LEU A 67 11.67 -20.40 14.91
C LEU A 67 11.72 -21.93 14.93
N SER A 68 10.95 -22.56 15.81
CA SER A 68 10.73 -24.01 15.78
C SER A 68 9.25 -24.26 15.50
N GLU A 69 8.71 -25.45 15.82
CA GLU A 69 7.27 -25.72 15.66
C GLU A 69 6.36 -24.76 16.44
N LYS A 70 6.87 -24.10 17.48
CA LYS A 70 6.11 -23.16 18.31
C LYS A 70 6.36 -21.71 17.88
N CYS A 71 5.27 -20.95 17.82
CA CYS A 71 5.34 -19.50 17.65
C CYS A 71 6.01 -18.83 18.84
N LYS A 72 6.66 -17.69 18.58
CA LYS A 72 7.24 -16.82 19.60
C LYS A 72 6.51 -15.49 19.60
N ARG A 73 6.34 -14.89 20.78
CA ARG A 73 5.85 -13.51 20.88
C ARG A 73 7.01 -12.58 20.67
N CYS A 74 7.01 -11.83 19.56
CA CYS A 74 8.10 -10.95 19.15
C CYS A 74 7.58 -9.57 18.77
N GLY A 75 8.45 -8.58 18.76
CA GLY A 75 8.07 -7.22 18.44
C GLY A 75 9.23 -6.34 18.00
N PHE A 76 8.87 -5.20 17.43
CA PHE A 76 9.76 -4.06 17.26
C PHE A 76 9.48 -3.04 18.35
N TYR A 77 10.54 -2.45 18.86
CA TYR A 77 10.52 -1.51 19.96
C TYR A 77 11.47 -0.36 19.68
N GLU A 78 11.23 0.77 20.34
CA GLU A 78 12.12 1.92 20.36
C GLU A 78 12.68 2.09 21.78
N GLU A 79 14.01 2.12 21.93
CA GLU A 79 14.61 2.37 23.23
C GLU A 79 14.38 3.81 23.67
N ASP A 80 13.89 3.99 24.90
CA ASP A 80 13.76 5.28 25.55
C ASP A 80 14.85 5.50 26.60
N VAL A 81 15.23 6.76 26.83
CA VAL A 81 16.22 7.11 27.87
C VAL A 81 15.57 7.37 29.24
N ILE A 82 14.32 7.85 29.23
CA ILE A 82 13.66 8.40 30.43
C ILE A 82 12.41 7.60 30.79
N THR A 83 11.70 7.12 29.78
CA THR A 83 10.45 6.35 29.89
C THR A 83 10.70 4.88 29.59
N SER A 84 9.66 4.06 29.74
CA SER A 84 9.68 2.68 29.26
C SER A 84 9.72 2.68 27.73
N ASP A 85 10.55 1.83 27.14
CA ASP A 85 10.66 1.61 25.70
C ASP A 85 9.29 1.54 25.01
N ASP A 86 9.13 2.31 23.94
CA ASP A 86 7.93 2.34 23.14
C ASP A 86 7.81 1.07 22.28
N VAL A 87 6.57 0.65 22.02
CA VAL A 87 6.26 -0.57 21.27
C VAL A 87 5.68 -0.18 19.93
N PHE A 88 6.42 -0.43 18.84
CA PHE A 88 5.88 -0.28 17.49
C PHE A 88 4.76 -1.30 17.24
N ASP A 89 5.06 -2.57 17.50
CA ASP A 89 4.08 -3.68 17.47
C ASP A 89 4.67 -4.92 18.16
N GLU A 90 3.79 -5.74 18.73
CA GLU A 90 4.15 -7.04 19.30
C GLU A 90 3.10 -8.07 18.84
N TRP A 91 3.56 -9.18 18.27
CA TRP A 91 2.70 -10.20 17.67
C TRP A 91 3.22 -11.63 17.90
N GLU A 92 2.39 -12.62 17.57
CA GLU A 92 2.84 -14.01 17.51
C GLU A 92 3.51 -14.26 16.16
N PHE A 93 4.80 -14.56 16.20
CA PHE A 93 5.64 -14.83 15.05
C PHE A 93 5.85 -16.34 14.90
N CYS A 94 5.33 -16.89 13.81
CA CYS A 94 5.21 -18.31 13.57
C CYS A 94 5.95 -18.73 12.28
N PRO A 95 6.46 -19.97 12.18
CA PRO A 95 6.94 -20.50 10.90
C PRO A 95 5.87 -20.47 9.80
N SER A 96 4.60 -20.66 10.17
CA SER A 96 3.46 -20.66 9.25
C SER A 96 3.18 -19.30 8.61
N ASP A 97 3.77 -18.21 9.12
CA ASP A 97 3.61 -16.87 8.54
C ASP A 97 4.34 -16.74 7.19
N PHE A 98 5.35 -17.58 6.96
CA PHE A 98 6.16 -17.63 5.75
C PHE A 98 5.46 -18.43 4.64
N THR A 99 4.37 -17.87 4.12
CA THR A 99 3.55 -18.49 3.08
C THR A 99 4.11 -18.32 1.66
N SER A 100 5.04 -17.38 1.47
CA SER A 100 5.66 -17.12 0.17
C SER A 100 6.67 -18.21 -0.17
N ALA A 101 6.71 -18.64 -1.44
CA ALA A 101 7.61 -19.70 -1.90
C ALA A 101 9.11 -19.35 -1.78
N ASP A 102 9.43 -18.05 -1.70
CA ASP A 102 10.78 -17.53 -1.45
C ASP A 102 11.10 -17.39 0.05
N GLY A 103 10.20 -17.86 0.93
CA GLY A 103 10.38 -17.79 2.38
C GLY A 103 10.28 -16.37 2.92
N LYS A 104 9.58 -15.46 2.24
CA LYS A 104 9.34 -14.09 2.72
C LYS A 104 8.04 -13.96 3.50
N TYR A 105 8.10 -13.19 4.58
CA TYR A 105 6.95 -12.77 5.38
C TYR A 105 6.99 -11.25 5.55
N ILE A 106 5.87 -10.56 5.29
CA ILE A 106 5.75 -9.11 5.44
C ILE A 106 4.87 -8.82 6.65
N ARG A 107 5.41 -8.06 7.61
CA ARG A 107 4.66 -7.49 8.75
C ARG A 107 4.56 -5.99 8.56
N SER A 108 3.35 -5.46 8.61
CA SER A 108 3.09 -4.02 8.60
C SER A 108 2.19 -3.62 9.75
N LYS A 109 2.46 -2.45 10.32
CA LYS A 109 1.61 -1.79 11.30
C LYS A 109 1.31 -0.38 10.80
N ASP A 110 0.02 -0.03 10.72
CA ASP A 110 -0.44 1.22 10.12
C ASP A 110 0.30 2.44 10.69
N ASN A 111 0.91 3.21 9.79
CA ASN A 111 1.69 4.42 10.10
C ASN A 111 2.86 4.23 11.10
N GLU A 112 3.25 3.01 11.43
CA GLU A 112 4.35 2.71 12.35
C GLU A 112 5.54 2.13 11.59
N PHE A 113 5.38 0.97 10.93
CA PHE A 113 6.45 0.37 10.12
C PHE A 113 5.94 -0.61 9.05
N ASN A 114 6.85 -0.96 8.13
CA ASN A 114 6.74 -2.10 7.22
C ASN A 114 8.06 -2.86 7.23
N ALA A 115 8.02 -4.16 7.54
CA ALA A 115 9.19 -5.02 7.62
C ALA A 115 8.98 -6.31 6.82
N THR A 116 10.02 -6.75 6.12
CA THR A 116 10.08 -8.04 5.45
C THR A 116 11.09 -8.93 6.16
N PHE A 117 10.66 -10.12 6.54
CA PHE A 117 11.47 -11.17 7.12
C PHE A 117 11.73 -12.26 6.09
N LEU A 118 12.85 -12.97 6.25
CA LEU A 118 13.24 -14.08 5.39
C LEU A 118 13.56 -15.32 6.23
N CYS A 119 12.91 -16.43 5.88
CA CYS A 119 13.14 -17.76 6.44
C CYS A 119 13.05 -18.81 5.32
N PRO A 120 14.16 -19.12 4.63
CA PRO A 120 14.16 -20.10 3.54
C PRO A 120 13.81 -21.52 4.01
N GLN A 121 14.06 -21.81 5.29
CA GLN A 121 13.80 -23.11 5.91
C GLN A 121 12.34 -23.26 6.39
N CYS A 122 11.58 -22.16 6.43
CA CYS A 122 10.16 -22.19 6.80
C CYS A 122 9.28 -22.57 5.60
N VAL A 123 9.84 -22.62 4.39
CA VAL A 123 9.13 -23.06 3.19
C VAL A 123 8.97 -24.58 3.23
N PRO A 124 7.78 -25.13 2.95
CA PRO A 124 7.60 -26.57 2.82
C PRO A 124 8.57 -27.13 1.78
N LEU A 125 9.42 -28.07 2.19
CA LEU A 125 10.33 -28.77 1.28
C LEU A 125 9.50 -29.62 0.30
N GLU A 126 9.29 -29.14 -0.92
CA GLU A 126 8.86 -30.03 -2.00
C GLU A 126 9.95 -31.09 -2.18
N THR A 127 9.56 -32.35 -2.04
CA THR A 127 10.46 -33.50 -2.12
C THR A 127 11.26 -33.41 -3.42
N ALA A 128 12.59 -33.39 -3.28
CA ALA A 128 13.54 -33.32 -4.39
C ALA A 128 13.18 -34.32 -5.49
N SER A 129 12.73 -33.82 -6.65
CA SER A 129 12.88 -34.55 -7.90
C SER A 129 13.06 -33.61 -9.09
N ASN A 130 14.30 -33.64 -9.58
CA ASN A 130 14.76 -33.37 -10.94
C ASN A 130 14.81 -31.92 -11.43
N HIS A 131 16.05 -31.48 -11.67
CA HIS A 131 16.41 -30.42 -12.61
C HIS A 131 15.61 -30.53 -13.93
N ALA A 132 14.82 -29.51 -14.22
CA ALA A 132 14.65 -29.01 -15.58
C ALA A 132 14.35 -27.51 -15.51
N SER A 133 15.17 -26.76 -16.23
CA SER A 133 15.04 -25.33 -16.52
C SER A 133 13.62 -24.90 -16.85
N GLY A 134 13.14 -23.86 -16.18
CA GLY A 134 11.89 -23.20 -16.51
C GLY A 134 11.78 -21.84 -15.80
N SER A 135 12.39 -20.81 -16.38
CA SER A 135 11.97 -19.43 -16.12
C SER A 135 10.48 -19.30 -16.44
N GLN A 136 9.65 -18.87 -15.48
CA GLN A 136 8.45 -18.09 -15.76
C GLN A 136 7.85 -17.46 -14.48
N ASN A 137 7.90 -16.12 -14.46
CA ASN A 137 7.12 -15.25 -13.58
C ASN A 137 5.62 -15.56 -13.68
N GLY A 138 5.04 -16.24 -12.69
CA GLY A 138 3.65 -16.71 -12.74
C GLY A 138 2.61 -15.96 -11.90
N GLY A 139 2.99 -14.96 -11.09
CA GLY A 139 2.04 -14.29 -10.16
C GLY A 139 1.83 -12.80 -10.40
N LYS A 140 2.88 -12.08 -10.80
CA LYS A 140 2.84 -10.61 -10.90
C LYS A 140 2.21 -10.08 -12.19
N GLY A 141 2.28 -10.87 -13.27
CA GLY A 141 1.76 -10.48 -14.59
C GLY A 141 0.24 -10.40 -14.66
N MET A 142 -0.46 -11.36 -14.03
CA MET A 142 -1.92 -11.43 -14.02
C MET A 142 -2.54 -10.23 -13.29
N HIS A 143 -1.97 -9.83 -12.14
CA HIS A 143 -2.46 -8.69 -11.37
C HIS A 143 -2.23 -7.36 -12.11
N ILE A 144 -1.06 -7.19 -12.73
CA ILE A 144 -0.76 -5.98 -13.53
C ILE A 144 -1.69 -5.89 -14.73
N PHE A 145 -1.92 -7.00 -15.45
CA PHE A 145 -2.83 -7.02 -16.60
C PHE A 145 -4.27 -6.70 -16.19
N LEU A 146 -4.76 -7.26 -15.08
CA LEU A 146 -6.10 -6.96 -14.57
C LEU A 146 -6.27 -5.48 -14.19
N VAL A 147 -5.29 -4.87 -13.53
CA VAL A 147 -5.33 -3.44 -13.17
C VAL A 147 -5.37 -2.57 -14.43
N ILE A 148 -4.55 -2.87 -15.44
CA ILE A 148 -4.53 -2.14 -16.72
C ILE A 148 -5.89 -2.28 -17.42
N MET A 149 -6.44 -3.49 -17.50
CA MET A 149 -7.75 -3.72 -18.15
C MET A 149 -8.88 -2.96 -17.46
N ILE A 150 -8.94 -2.99 -16.13
CA ILE A 150 -9.96 -2.25 -15.37
C ILE A 150 -9.79 -0.74 -15.58
N SER A 151 -8.56 -0.23 -15.55
CA SER A 151 -8.28 1.20 -15.75
C SER A 151 -8.69 1.69 -17.15
N ALA A 152 -8.49 0.87 -18.18
CA ALA A 152 -8.89 1.17 -19.55
C ALA A 152 -10.43 1.20 -19.68
N LEU A 153 -11.11 0.23 -19.07
CA LEU A 153 -12.58 0.19 -19.06
C LEU A 153 -13.19 1.40 -18.35
N VAL A 154 -12.67 1.77 -17.18
CA VAL A 154 -13.15 2.95 -16.45
C VAL A 154 -12.92 4.23 -17.27
N SER A 155 -11.73 4.39 -17.85
CA SER A 155 -11.39 5.57 -18.66
C SER A 155 -12.31 5.75 -19.86
N THR A 156 -12.62 4.66 -20.57
CA THR A 156 -13.53 4.71 -21.73
C THR A 156 -14.95 5.10 -21.34
N VAL A 157 -15.49 4.54 -20.24
CA VAL A 157 -16.82 4.91 -19.73
C VAL A 157 -16.84 6.38 -19.28
N SER A 158 -15.80 6.85 -18.59
CA SER A 158 -15.71 8.25 -18.16
C SER A 158 -15.69 9.22 -19.34
N ILE A 159 -14.92 8.94 -20.39
CA ILE A 159 -14.87 9.78 -21.60
C ILE A 159 -16.24 9.85 -22.28
N LEU A 160 -16.92 8.70 -22.43
CA LEU A 160 -18.27 8.66 -23.02
C LEU A 160 -19.28 9.46 -22.17
N GLY A 161 -19.21 9.34 -20.85
CA GLY A 161 -20.05 10.10 -19.92
C GLY A 161 -19.83 11.61 -20.04
N ILE A 162 -18.57 12.06 -20.09
CA ILE A 162 -18.22 13.47 -20.25
C ILE A 162 -18.71 14.01 -21.59
N VAL A 163 -18.52 13.27 -22.69
CA VAL A 163 -18.97 13.69 -24.02
C VAL A 163 -20.49 13.77 -24.09
N ALA A 164 -21.21 12.81 -23.51
CA ALA A 164 -22.66 12.82 -23.45
C ALA A 164 -23.19 14.01 -22.62
N ALA A 165 -22.60 14.24 -21.44
CA ALA A 165 -22.94 15.39 -20.59
C ALA A 165 -22.64 16.72 -21.30
N TYR A 166 -21.51 16.83 -21.99
CA TYR A 166 -21.14 18.02 -22.76
C TYR A 166 -22.11 18.27 -23.92
N LYS A 167 -22.45 17.23 -24.71
CA LYS A 167 -23.44 17.36 -25.79
C LYS A 167 -24.82 17.73 -25.25
N TYR A 168 -25.23 17.15 -24.12
CA TYR A 168 -26.48 17.49 -23.46
C TYR A 168 -26.49 18.95 -23.00
N TRP A 169 -25.40 19.42 -22.39
CA TRP A 169 -25.27 20.80 -21.93
C TRP A 169 -25.24 21.80 -23.09
N GLN A 170 -24.53 21.48 -24.18
CA GLN A 170 -24.59 22.27 -25.42
C GLN A 170 -26.02 22.35 -25.98
N LYS A 171 -26.77 21.25 -25.99
CA LYS A 171 -28.15 21.24 -26.47
C LYS A 171 -29.03 22.15 -25.61
N LYS A 172 -28.93 22.02 -24.29
CA LYS A 172 -29.65 22.87 -23.33
C LYS A 172 -29.28 24.35 -23.47
N LYS A 173 -28.00 24.66 -23.73
CA LYS A 173 -27.54 26.04 -23.95
C LYS A 173 -28.18 26.66 -25.20
N ARG A 174 -28.28 25.89 -26.30
CA ARG A 174 -28.94 26.35 -27.53
C ARG A 174 -30.43 26.62 -27.33
N GLU A 175 -31.12 25.79 -26.54
CA GLU A 175 -32.53 26.00 -26.18
C GLU A 175 -32.71 27.30 -25.36
N GLN A 176 -31.80 27.58 -24.42
CA GLN A 176 -31.82 28.84 -23.66
C GLN A 176 -31.52 30.07 -24.53
N ASP A 177 -30.57 29.97 -25.46
CA ASP A 177 -30.24 31.08 -26.35
C ASP A 177 -31.38 31.36 -27.34
N GLN A 178 -32.09 30.33 -27.82
CA GLN A 178 -33.31 30.52 -28.62
C GLN A 178 -34.47 31.12 -27.81
N ALA A 179 -34.71 30.67 -26.59
CA ALA A 179 -35.74 31.26 -25.72
C ALA A 179 -35.42 32.73 -25.40
N ARG A 180 -34.13 33.07 -25.21
CA ARG A 180 -33.68 34.45 -25.01
C ARG A 180 -33.83 35.31 -26.26
N PHE A 181 -33.64 34.73 -27.44
CA PHE A 181 -33.80 35.43 -28.71
C PHE A 181 -35.28 35.64 -29.05
N LEU A 182 -36.14 34.66 -28.77
CA LEU A 182 -37.59 34.77 -28.98
C LEU A 182 -38.21 35.84 -28.07
N LYS A 183 -37.74 35.93 -26.82
CA LYS A 183 -38.10 37.02 -25.91
C LYS A 183 -37.75 38.41 -26.44
N LEU A 184 -36.64 38.56 -27.18
CA LEU A 184 -36.28 39.84 -27.79
C LEU A 184 -37.20 40.24 -28.96
N PHE A 185 -37.88 39.28 -29.60
CA PHE A 185 -38.92 39.60 -30.58
C PHE A 185 -40.27 39.85 -29.93
N GLU A 186 -40.62 39.09 -28.88
CA GLU A 186 -41.86 39.29 -28.14
C GLU A 186 -41.88 40.66 -27.43
N ASP A 187 -40.78 41.05 -26.79
CA ASP A 187 -40.60 42.40 -26.22
C ASP A 187 -40.48 43.50 -27.30
N GLY A 188 -40.29 43.13 -28.58
CA GLY A 188 -40.18 44.05 -29.72
C GLY A 188 -41.52 44.26 -30.45
N ASP A 189 -42.31 43.20 -30.58
CA ASP A 189 -43.66 43.22 -31.15
C ASP A 189 -44.68 43.85 -30.17
N GLU A 190 -44.45 43.82 -28.85
CA GLU A 190 -45.25 44.59 -27.87
C GLU A 190 -45.04 46.12 -27.98
N ILE A 191 -43.99 46.58 -28.68
CA ILE A 191 -43.73 48.00 -28.95
C ILE A 191 -44.41 48.46 -30.26
N GLU A 192 -44.83 47.54 -31.14
CA GLU A 192 -45.46 47.88 -32.42
C GLU A 192 -46.99 47.99 -32.35
N ASP A 193 -47.63 47.44 -31.32
CA ASP A 193 -49.10 47.56 -31.10
C ASP A 193 -49.54 48.88 -30.40
N GLU A 194 -48.61 49.74 -29.97
CA GLU A 194 -48.92 51.09 -29.45
C GLU A 194 -48.62 52.25 -30.43
N LEU A 195 -48.20 51.98 -31.67
CA LEU A 195 -48.15 53.02 -32.71
C LEU A 195 -49.50 53.16 -33.43
N GLY A 196 -50.52 53.45 -32.63
CA GLY A 196 -51.77 54.05 -33.09
C GLY A 196 -51.46 55.36 -33.81
N LEU A 197 -51.49 55.33 -35.13
CA LEU A 197 -51.42 56.45 -36.06
C LEU A 197 -52.53 57.48 -35.76
N GLY A 198 -52.27 58.32 -34.76
CA GLY A 198 -53.05 59.50 -34.41
C GLY A 198 -52.41 60.77 -34.97
N ASN A 199 -52.69 61.02 -36.25
CA ASN A 199 -52.90 62.30 -36.95
C ASN A 199 -52.04 63.57 -36.65
N ILE A 200 -51.65 64.25 -37.75
CA ILE A 200 -51.71 65.71 -38.08
C ILE A 200 -50.61 65.90 -39.17
N ILE A 201 -50.92 66.21 -40.43
CA ILE A 201 -51.56 67.43 -40.97
C ILE A 201 -52.65 67.08 -41.99
#